data_AF-A0A368N3K0-F1
#
_entry.id   AF-A0A368N3K0-F1
#
_cell.length_a   1.000
_cell.length_b   1.000
_cell.length_c   1.000
_cell.angle_alpha   90.00
_cell.angle_beta   90.00
_cell.angle_gamma   90.00
#
_symmetry.space_group_name_H-M   'P 1'
#
loop_
_entity.id
_entity.type
_entity.pdbx_description
1 polymer ?
#
loop_
_entity_poly.entity_id
_entity_poly.type
_entity_poly.pdbx_seq_one_letter_code
_entity_poly.pdbx_strand_id
1 'polypeptide(L)'
;MGFESGAEVGDPGEAGIDVPGPEELDDAVPADDAGSAPDADGDAGGADADLEAAAVDADADADADADLEAAAVDAMSDLDDGDGAPHDEVVAAVVEEHGADPGAVADAIEDALMSGKCYEPSEDRLKAI
;
A
#
# COMPACT_ATOMS: atom_id res chain seq x y z
N MET A 1 32.49 -26.69 14.47
CA MET A 1 32.35 -26.32 13.04
C MET A 1 32.77 -24.88 12.92
N GLY A 2 33.90 -24.60 12.27
CA GLY A 2 34.33 -23.24 11.93
C GLY A 2 33.91 -22.95 10.50
N PHE A 3 33.29 -21.80 10.27
CA PHE A 3 33.03 -21.28 8.92
C PHE A 3 34.32 -20.63 8.42
N GLU A 4 34.89 -21.16 7.34
CA GLU A 4 36.07 -20.61 6.66
C GLU A 4 35.59 -19.45 5.77
N SER A 5 36.00 -18.22 6.09
CA SER A 5 35.48 -17.00 5.46
C SER A 5 36.42 -16.47 4.37
N GLY A 6 35.91 -16.37 3.14
CA GLY A 6 36.02 -15.13 2.34
C GLY A 6 37.24 -14.91 1.46
N ALA A 7 37.65 -15.88 0.63
CA ALA A 7 38.72 -15.66 -0.36
C ALA A 7 38.44 -16.19 -1.79
N GLU A 8 37.23 -16.67 -2.11
CA GLU A 8 36.95 -17.30 -3.41
C GLU A 8 35.99 -16.53 -4.33
N VAL A 9 35.74 -15.25 -4.09
CA VAL A 9 35.11 -14.40 -5.11
C VAL A 9 36.22 -13.92 -6.04
N GLY A 10 36.25 -14.48 -7.26
CA GLY A 10 37.19 -14.06 -8.30
C GLY A 10 37.06 -12.57 -8.64
N ASP A 11 38.12 -12.00 -9.20
CA ASP A 11 38.17 -10.61 -9.65
C ASP A 11 36.92 -10.28 -10.49
N PRO A 12 36.14 -9.23 -10.15
CA PRO A 12 34.94 -8.90 -10.90
C PRO A 12 35.36 -8.50 -12.31
N GLY A 13 35.20 -9.43 -13.26
CA GLY A 13 35.44 -9.15 -14.67
C GLY A 13 34.56 -7.99 -15.12
N GLU A 14 35.08 -7.10 -15.95
CA GLU A 14 34.32 -5.98 -16.51
C GLU A 14 33.08 -6.54 -17.21
N ALA A 15 31.92 -6.35 -16.58
CA ALA A 15 30.66 -6.66 -17.21
C ALA A 15 30.54 -5.69 -18.39
N GLY A 16 30.58 -6.22 -19.62
CA GLY A 16 30.40 -5.47 -20.87
C GLY A 16 28.96 -4.96 -21.04
N ILE A 17 28.46 -4.28 -20.01
CA ILE A 17 27.19 -3.58 -19.99
C ILE A 17 27.45 -2.22 -20.63
N ASP A 18 26.90 -2.03 -21.82
CA ASP A 18 26.91 -0.75 -22.54
C ASP A 18 25.93 0.19 -21.84
N VAL A 19 26.41 0.92 -20.82
CA VAL A 19 25.62 1.94 -20.13
C VAL A 19 25.57 3.17 -21.03
N PRO A 20 24.39 3.57 -21.54
CA PRO A 20 24.28 4.74 -22.40
C PRO A 20 24.70 6.00 -21.66
N GLY A 21 25.33 6.93 -22.39
CA GLY A 21 25.86 8.15 -21.84
C GLY A 21 24.76 9.11 -21.38
N PRO A 22 25.06 10.08 -20.50
CA PRO A 22 24.09 11.08 -20.03
C PRO A 22 23.51 11.92 -21.18
N GLU A 23 24.21 11.99 -22.32
CA GLU A 23 23.79 12.72 -23.51
C GLU A 23 22.71 11.97 -24.33
N GLU A 24 22.56 10.65 -24.15
CA GLU A 24 21.51 9.84 -24.80
C GLU A 24 20.20 9.80 -24.00
N LEU A 25 20.22 10.23 -22.75
CA LEU A 25 19.06 10.23 -21.86
C LEU A 25 18.09 11.40 -22.10
N ASP A 26 18.55 12.49 -22.73
CA ASP A 26 17.82 13.77 -22.81
C ASP A 26 16.71 13.78 -23.90
N ASP A 27 16.70 12.83 -24.84
CA ASP A 27 15.77 12.83 -25.98
C ASP A 27 14.42 12.12 -25.71
N ALA A 28 14.19 11.61 -24.49
CA ALA A 28 13.07 10.72 -24.17
C ALA A 28 12.02 11.27 -23.19
N VAL A 29 11.84 12.60 -23.11
CA VAL A 29 10.80 13.20 -22.25
C VAL A 29 9.77 13.98 -23.09
N PRO A 30 8.53 13.49 -23.28
CA PRO A 30 7.47 14.32 -23.81
C PRO A 30 7.12 15.41 -22.78
N ALA A 31 7.22 16.67 -23.21
CA ALA A 31 6.72 17.81 -22.46
C ALA A 31 5.18 17.83 -22.53
N ASP A 32 4.52 17.50 -21.42
CA ASP A 32 3.09 17.74 -21.23
C ASP A 32 2.87 19.00 -20.37
N ASP A 33 1.68 19.55 -20.53
CA ASP A 33 1.39 20.96 -20.75
C ASP A 33 0.89 21.66 -19.48
N ALA A 34 0.97 22.99 -19.51
CA ALA A 34 0.71 23.90 -18.42
C ALA A 34 -0.68 23.81 -17.75
N GLY A 35 -0.70 24.04 -16.42
CA GLY A 35 -1.55 25.08 -15.85
C GLY A 35 -2.55 24.70 -14.75
N SER A 36 -2.21 25.04 -13.50
CA SER A 36 -3.13 25.75 -12.59
C SER A 36 -2.38 26.35 -11.41
N ALA A 37 -2.61 27.65 -11.19
CA ALA A 37 -2.01 28.46 -10.15
C ALA A 37 -2.61 28.15 -8.76
N PRO A 38 -1.90 28.41 -7.66
CA PRO A 38 -2.45 28.32 -6.32
C PRO A 38 -3.29 29.57 -6.00
N ASP A 39 -4.57 29.37 -5.70
CA ASP A 39 -5.41 30.40 -5.08
C ASP A 39 -5.11 30.38 -3.58
N ALA A 40 -4.61 31.50 -3.07
CA ALA A 40 -4.28 31.72 -1.67
C ALA A 40 -5.17 32.85 -1.12
N ASP A 41 -6.25 32.46 -0.44
CA ASP A 41 -7.08 33.27 0.44
C ASP A 41 -7.68 32.24 1.43
N GLY A 42 -7.36 32.18 2.72
CA GLY A 42 -7.45 33.25 3.69
C GLY A 42 -8.60 32.93 4.66
N ASP A 43 -8.34 32.13 5.71
CA ASP A 43 -9.17 32.23 6.93
C ASP A 43 -8.36 31.89 8.19
N ALA A 44 -8.16 32.92 9.00
CA ALA A 44 -7.63 32.84 10.35
C ALA A 44 -8.83 32.70 11.29
N GLY A 45 -9.19 31.46 11.63
CA GLY A 45 -10.22 31.13 12.62
C GLY A 45 -9.62 30.32 13.77
N GLY A 46 -9.17 31.01 14.82
CA GLY A 46 -8.79 30.35 16.06
C GLY A 46 -10.00 29.69 16.71
N ALA A 47 -9.89 28.39 16.98
CA ALA A 47 -10.64 27.70 18.01
C ALA A 47 -9.71 26.64 18.59
N ASP A 48 -9.08 27.02 19.71
CA ASP A 48 -8.52 26.13 20.71
C ASP A 48 -9.65 25.21 21.18
N ALA A 49 -9.78 24.05 20.54
CA ALA A 49 -10.59 22.96 20.99
C ALA A 49 -9.62 21.91 21.51
N ASP A 50 -9.33 22.04 22.80
CA ASP A 50 -9.07 20.98 23.76
C ASP A 50 -9.25 19.58 23.17
N LEU A 51 -8.20 19.09 22.51
CA LEU A 51 -8.03 17.67 22.23
C LEU A 51 -7.58 17.09 23.57
N GLU A 52 -8.54 16.80 24.45
CA GLU A 52 -8.34 15.73 25.42
C GLU A 52 -7.92 14.51 24.59
N ALA A 53 -6.63 14.21 24.67
CA ALA A 53 -6.08 12.95 24.21
C ALA A 53 -6.79 11.85 25.00
N ALA A 54 -7.90 11.38 24.44
CA ALA A 54 -8.33 10.02 24.64
C ALA A 54 -7.16 9.20 24.12
N ALA A 55 -6.30 8.78 25.05
CA ALA A 55 -5.47 7.59 24.88
C ALA A 55 -6.45 6.42 24.72
N VAL A 56 -7.06 6.34 23.54
CA VAL A 56 -7.69 5.13 23.06
C VAL A 56 -6.52 4.19 22.86
N ASP A 57 -6.68 3.06 23.51
CA ASP A 57 -5.79 1.92 23.52
C ASP A 57 -5.43 1.56 22.06
N ALA A 58 -4.29 2.05 21.58
CA ALA A 58 -3.81 1.78 20.22
C ALA A 58 -3.52 0.28 20.00
N ASP A 59 -3.45 -0.49 21.09
CA ASP A 59 -3.31 -1.95 21.07
C ASP A 59 -4.67 -2.62 20.73
N ALA A 60 -5.77 -2.17 21.35
CA ALA A 60 -7.11 -2.69 21.06
C ALA A 60 -7.60 -2.34 19.64
N ASP A 61 -7.21 -1.19 19.10
CA ASP A 61 -7.55 -0.80 17.73
C ASP A 61 -6.76 -1.66 16.72
N ALA A 62 -5.48 -1.93 16.98
CA ALA A 62 -4.65 -2.78 16.13
C ALA A 62 -5.11 -4.26 16.12
N ASP A 63 -5.58 -4.80 17.24
CA ASP A 63 -6.18 -6.14 17.28
C ASP A 63 -7.50 -6.18 16.47
N ALA A 64 -8.33 -5.13 16.57
CA ALA A 64 -9.55 -5.03 15.77
C ALA A 64 -9.27 -4.86 14.26
N ASP A 65 -8.24 -4.08 13.91
CA ASP A 65 -7.78 -3.92 12.52
C ASP A 65 -7.23 -5.23 11.96
N ALA A 66 -6.47 -6.00 12.75
CA ALA A 66 -5.98 -7.32 12.35
C ALA A 66 -7.11 -8.35 12.20
N ASP A 67 -8.18 -8.26 13.01
CA ASP A 67 -9.40 -9.06 12.84
C ASP A 67 -10.15 -8.69 11.54
N LEU A 68 -10.24 -7.40 11.22
CA LEU A 68 -10.81 -6.92 9.95
C LEU A 68 -9.95 -7.29 8.74
N GLU A 69 -8.62 -7.24 8.87
CA GLU A 69 -7.66 -7.68 7.86
C GLU A 69 -7.88 -9.15 7.53
N ALA A 70 -7.97 -10.01 8.56
CA ALA A 70 -8.24 -11.43 8.39
C ALA A 70 -9.60 -11.69 7.74
N ALA A 71 -10.64 -10.95 8.15
CA ALA A 71 -11.98 -11.05 7.55
C ALA A 71 -11.99 -10.60 6.09
N ALA A 72 -11.25 -9.54 5.74
CA ALA A 72 -11.12 -9.06 4.38
C ALA A 72 -10.39 -10.07 3.49
N VAL A 73 -9.31 -10.68 3.98
CA VAL A 73 -8.59 -11.75 3.26
C VAL A 73 -9.48 -12.97 3.02
N ASP A 74 -10.28 -13.37 4.02
CA ASP A 74 -11.23 -14.48 3.90
C ASP A 74 -12.31 -14.16 2.84
N ALA A 75 -12.94 -12.99 2.93
CA ALA A 75 -13.92 -12.50 1.96
C ALA A 75 -13.35 -12.39 0.54
N MET A 76 -12.11 -11.92 0.37
CA MET A 76 -11.41 -11.91 -0.91
C MET A 76 -11.25 -13.32 -1.49
N SER A 77 -10.93 -14.31 -0.64
CA SER A 77 -10.73 -15.69 -1.08
C SER A 77 -12.04 -16.38 -1.44
N ASP A 78 -13.15 -16.03 -0.79
CA ASP A 78 -14.49 -16.51 -1.13
C ASP A 78 -15.05 -15.88 -2.42
N LEU A 79 -14.74 -14.59 -2.66
CA LEU A 79 -15.16 -13.85 -3.86
C LEU A 79 -14.21 -14.05 -5.06
N ASP A 80 -13.01 -14.63 -4.87
CA ASP A 80 -12.04 -14.85 -5.96
C ASP A 80 -12.52 -15.95 -6.93
N ASP A 81 -13.05 -15.55 -8.09
CA ASP A 81 -13.37 -16.43 -9.22
C ASP A 81 -12.13 -16.86 -10.04
N GLY A 82 -10.93 -16.47 -9.60
CA GLY A 82 -9.64 -16.81 -10.21
C GLY A 82 -8.84 -15.60 -10.72
N ASP A 83 -9.48 -14.43 -10.85
CA ASP A 83 -8.90 -13.16 -11.34
C ASP A 83 -8.65 -12.12 -10.21
N GLY A 84 -8.97 -12.47 -8.97
CA GLY A 84 -9.02 -11.56 -7.83
C GLY A 84 -10.45 -11.03 -7.59
N ALA A 85 -10.75 -10.70 -6.35
CA ALA A 85 -12.00 -10.07 -5.93
C ALA A 85 -11.91 -8.55 -6.13
N PRO A 86 -12.99 -7.87 -6.56
CA PRO A 86 -12.98 -6.42 -6.66
C PRO A 86 -13.01 -5.77 -5.27
N HIS A 87 -12.16 -4.76 -5.05
CA HIS A 87 -12.03 -4.10 -3.74
C HIS A 87 -13.38 -3.67 -3.14
N ASP A 88 -14.25 -3.06 -3.96
CA ASP A 88 -15.56 -2.57 -3.52
C ASP A 88 -16.51 -3.70 -3.05
N GLU A 89 -16.52 -4.87 -3.70
CA GLU A 89 -17.33 -6.02 -3.25
C GLU A 89 -16.78 -6.61 -1.96
N VAL A 90 -15.46 -6.67 -1.80
CA VAL A 90 -14.83 -7.16 -0.57
C VAL A 90 -15.20 -6.25 0.60
N VAL A 91 -15.08 -4.93 0.42
CA VAL A 91 -15.48 -3.95 1.43
C VAL A 91 -16.96 -4.11 1.76
N ALA A 92 -17.84 -4.21 0.76
CA ALA A 92 -19.27 -4.40 0.98
C ALA A 92 -19.57 -5.68 1.75
N ALA A 93 -18.95 -6.81 1.37
CA ALA A 93 -19.14 -8.10 2.02
C ALA A 93 -18.72 -8.07 3.50
N VAL A 94 -17.54 -7.51 3.80
CA VAL A 94 -17.04 -7.40 5.18
C VAL A 94 -17.89 -6.45 6.01
N VAL A 95 -18.34 -5.33 5.44
CA VAL A 95 -19.26 -4.40 6.11
C VAL A 95 -20.60 -5.06 6.40
N GLU A 96 -21.14 -5.85 5.46
CA GLU A 96 -22.42 -6.57 5.66
C GLU A 96 -22.30 -7.70 6.71
N GLU A 97 -21.19 -8.43 6.71
CA GLU A 97 -20.95 -9.57 7.61
C GLU A 97 -20.57 -9.12 9.04
N HIS A 98 -19.64 -8.16 9.15
CA HIS A 98 -19.05 -7.72 10.42
C HIS A 98 -19.63 -6.41 10.96
N GLY A 99 -20.38 -5.65 10.15
CA GLY A 99 -20.90 -4.33 10.55
C GLY A 99 -19.81 -3.29 10.76
N ALA A 100 -18.66 -3.46 10.12
CA ALA A 100 -17.50 -2.58 10.23
C ALA A 100 -17.71 -1.27 9.45
N ASP A 101 -16.90 -0.25 9.77
CA ASP A 101 -16.88 0.98 8.98
C ASP A 101 -16.16 0.72 7.64
N PRO A 102 -16.73 1.13 6.50
CA PRO A 102 -16.09 0.90 5.19
C PRO A 102 -14.70 1.54 5.09
N GLY A 103 -14.43 2.64 5.79
CA GLY A 103 -13.11 3.26 5.85
C GLY A 103 -12.10 2.41 6.62
N ALA A 104 -12.51 1.83 7.74
CA ALA A 104 -11.67 0.91 8.52
C ALA A 104 -11.37 -0.38 7.75
N VAL A 105 -12.35 -0.90 6.99
CA VAL A 105 -12.14 -2.08 6.14
C VAL A 105 -11.15 -1.78 5.00
N ALA A 106 -11.26 -0.59 4.38
CA ALA A 106 -10.31 -0.19 3.33
C ALA A 106 -8.88 -0.04 3.88
N ASP A 107 -8.71 0.56 5.06
CA ASP A 107 -7.41 0.66 5.74
C ASP A 107 -6.84 -0.74 6.06
N ALA A 108 -7.66 -1.65 6.59
CA ALA A 108 -7.26 -3.03 6.87
C ALA A 108 -6.86 -3.80 5.60
N ILE A 109 -7.50 -3.53 4.46
CA ILE A 109 -7.12 -4.11 3.16
C ILE A 109 -5.76 -3.56 2.71
N GLU A 110 -5.51 -2.26 2.87
CA GLU A 110 -4.21 -1.65 2.59
C GLU A 110 -3.11 -2.21 3.51
N ASP A 111 -3.41 -2.47 4.77
CA ASP A 111 -2.47 -3.12 5.69
C ASP A 111 -2.20 -4.58 5.28
N ALA A 112 -3.22 -5.32 4.83
CA ALA A 112 -3.06 -6.68 4.28
C ALA A 112 -2.12 -6.72 3.07
N LEU A 113 -2.21 -5.71 2.20
CA LEU A 113 -1.33 -5.52 1.04
C LEU A 113 0.10 -5.22 1.49
N MET A 114 0.29 -4.33 2.47
CA MET A 114 1.60 -4.00 3.03
C MET A 114 2.24 -5.16 3.79
N SER A 115 1.45 -5.96 4.50
CA SER A 115 1.85 -7.20 5.18
C SER A 115 2.13 -8.35 4.22
N GLY A 116 1.80 -8.18 2.93
CA GLY A 116 2.02 -9.17 1.88
C GLY A 116 1.10 -10.38 1.97
N LYS A 117 -0.05 -10.26 2.66
CA LYS A 117 -1.12 -11.27 2.68
C LYS A 117 -2.02 -11.20 1.45
N CYS A 118 -1.98 -10.08 0.75
CA CYS A 118 -2.69 -9.83 -0.50
C CYS A 118 -1.74 -9.32 -1.60
N TYR A 119 -2.11 -9.55 -2.85
CA TYR A 119 -1.45 -9.02 -4.04
C TYR A 119 -2.50 -8.45 -5.00
N GLU A 120 -2.18 -7.32 -5.64
CA GLU A 120 -3.04 -6.69 -6.64
C GLU A 120 -2.53 -6.97 -8.07
N PRO A 121 -3.07 -7.98 -8.77
CA PRO A 121 -2.73 -8.24 -10.18
C PRO A 121 -3.16 -7.16 -11.16
N SER A 122 -4.14 -6.34 -10.82
CA SER A 122 -4.74 -5.31 -11.67
C SER A 122 -5.38 -4.25 -10.78
N GLU A 123 -5.46 -2.98 -11.23
CA GLU A 123 -6.17 -1.92 -10.48
C GLU A 123 -7.55 -2.43 -10.03
N ASP A 124 -7.84 -2.27 -8.73
CA ASP A 124 -9.07 -2.69 -8.05
C ASP A 124 -9.29 -4.21 -7.92
N ARG A 125 -8.32 -5.07 -8.24
CA ARG A 125 -8.42 -6.54 -8.12
C ARG A 125 -7.49 -7.08 -7.04
N LEU A 126 -8.05 -7.58 -5.94
CA LEU A 126 -7.30 -8.13 -4.82
C LEU A 126 -7.24 -9.66 -4.86
N LYS A 127 -6.06 -10.23 -4.63
CA LYS A 127 -5.80 -11.67 -4.63
C LYS A 127 -5.17 -12.09 -3.29
N ALA A 128 -5.82 -12.99 -2.57
CA ALA A 128 -5.26 -13.61 -1.36
C ALA A 128 -4.13 -14.60 -1.73
N ILE A 129 -3.07 -14.66 -0.92
CA ILE A 129 -1.89 -15.56 -1.14
C ILE A 129 -1.85 -16.79 -0.21
#